data_AF-A0A8W8IVG1-F1
#
_entry.id   AF-A0A8W8IVG1-F1
#
_cell.length_a   1.000
_cell.length_b   1.000
_cell.length_c   1.000
_cell.angle_alpha   90.00
_cell.angle_beta   90.00
_cell.angle_gamma   90.00
#
_symmetry.space_group_name_H-M   'P 1'
#
loop_
_entity.id
_entity.type
_entity.pdbx_description
1 polymer ?
#
loop_
_entity_poly.entity_id
_entity_poly.type
_entity_poly.pdbx_seq_one_letter_code
_entity_poly.pdbx_strand_id
1 'polypeptide(L)' 'GICTDKVGNILVCDNQCKYRIHMLDPDGVFLRFLLSKDDGILEPLGLCIDDCNNLWLGQRGKEFVSVFKYNTHVNENLYM' A
#
# COMPACT_ATOMS: atom_id res chain seq x y z
N GLY A 1 -6.24 5.19 6.75
CA GLY A 1 -6.72 5.73 5.47
C GLY A 1 -7.05 4.59 4.52
N ILE A 2 -7.80 4.90 3.47
CA ILE A 2 -8.24 3.94 2.44
C ILE A 2 -8.17 4.61 1.07
N CYS A 3 -7.76 3.88 0.03
CA CYS A 3 -7.91 4.30 -1.37
C CYS A 3 -8.09 3.07 -2.25
N THR A 4 -8.35 3.28 -3.56
CA THR A 4 -8.42 2.22 -4.55
C THR A 4 -7.40 2.45 -5.66
N ASP A 5 -6.91 1.38 -6.28
CA ASP A 5 -6.18 1.47 -7.54
C ASP A 5 -7.12 1.52 -8.76
N LYS A 6 -6.55 1.55 -9.97
CA LYS A 6 -7.31 1.64 -11.23
C LYS A 6 -8.14 0.39 -11.57
N VAL A 7 -7.83 -0.75 -10.95
CA VAL A 7 -8.57 -2.01 -11.19
C VAL A 7 -9.52 -2.36 -10.05
N GLY A 8 -9.60 -1.50 -9.02
CA GLY A 8 -10.54 -1.62 -7.91
C GLY A 8 -9.97 -2.33 -6.68
N ASN A 9 -8.67 -2.64 -6.63
CA ASN A 9 -8.07 -3.17 -5.40
C ASN A 9 -8.13 -2.10 -4.30
N ILE A 10 -8.52 -2.50 -3.10
CA ILE A 10 -8.66 -1.61 -1.94
C ILE A 10 -7.35 -1.64 -1.15
N LEU A 11 -6.75 -0.48 -0.93
CA LEU A 11 -5.55 -0.31 -0.11
C LEU A 11 -5.90 0.34 1.23
N VAL A 12 -5.49 -0.27 2.34
CA VAL A 12 -5.86 0.17 3.70
C VAL A 12 -4.64 0.35 4.59
N CYS A 13 -4.52 1.49 5.28
CA CYS A 13 -3.54 1.65 6.36
C CYS A 13 -3.96 0.83 7.58
N ASP A 14 -3.07 -0.04 8.05
CA ASP A 14 -3.13 -0.69 9.34
C ASP A 14 -2.01 -0.11 10.22
N ASN A 15 -2.39 0.75 11.16
CA ASN A 15 -1.48 1.45 12.06
C ASN A 15 -1.25 0.69 13.39
N GLN A 16 -1.59 -0.60 13.47
CA GLN A 16 -1.29 -1.44 14.63
C GLN A 16 0.21 -1.75 14.73
N CYS A 17 0.63 -2.49 15.77
CA CYS A 17 2.04 -2.74 16.13
C CYS A 17 2.97 -3.19 14.99
N LYS A 18 2.44 -3.71 13.88
CA LYS A 18 3.21 -4.20 12.74
C LYS A 18 3.26 -3.25 11.54
N TYR A 19 2.55 -2.12 11.61
CA TYR A 19 2.44 -1.07 10.58
C TYR A 19 2.40 -1.63 9.16
N ARG A 20 1.21 -1.76 8.58
CA ARG A 20 1.05 -2.40 7.28
C ARG A 20 0.16 -1.59 6.35
N ILE A 21 0.36 -1.81 5.06
CA ILE A 21 -0.63 -1.47 4.04
C ILE A 21 -1.23 -2.78 3.54
N HIS A 22 -2.52 -2.98 3.79
CA HIS A 22 -3.25 -4.14 3.30
C HIS A 22 -3.72 -3.85 1.87
N MET A 23 -3.73 -4.89 1.05
CA MET A 23 -4.39 -4.90 -0.25
C MET A 23 -5.52 -5.93 -0.20
N LEU A 24 -6.72 -5.48 -0.51
CA LEU A 24 -7.92 -6.29 -0.63
C LEU A 24 -8.39 -6.26 -2.09
N ASP A 25 -9.14 -7.28 -2.49
CA ASP A 25 -9.86 -7.25 -3.75
C ASP A 25 -11.08 -6.29 -3.68
N PRO A 26 -11.79 -6.07 -4.79
CA PRO A 26 -12.96 -5.18 -4.81
C PRO A 26 -14.09 -5.61 -3.86
N ASP A 27 -14.16 -6.89 -3.48
CA ASP A 27 -15.14 -7.44 -2.54
C ASP A 27 -14.68 -7.32 -1.07
N GLY A 28 -13.49 -6.77 -0.84
CA GLY A 28 -12.91 -6.58 0.49
C GLY A 28 -12.21 -7.83 1.05
N VAL A 29 -11.99 -8.86 0.23
CA VAL A 29 -11.22 -10.04 0.63
C VAL A 29 -9.74 -9.71 0.66
N PHE A 30 -9.07 -10.11 1.74
CA PHE A 30 -7.64 -9.91 1.89
C PHE A 30 -6.84 -10.65 0.80
N LEU A 31 -6.00 -9.90 0.07
CA LEU A 31 -5.08 -10.45 -0.92
C LEU A 31 -3.67 -10.61 -0.37
N ARG A 32 -3.07 -9.50 0.09
CA ARG A 32 -1.70 -9.47 0.62
C ARG A 32 -1.39 -8.21 1.42
N PHE A 33 -0.29 -8.23 2.15
CA PHE A 33 0.37 -7.01 2.60
C PHE A 33 1.20 -6.44 1.46
N LEU A 34 1.00 -5.17 1.15
CA LEU A 34 1.74 -4.45 0.12
C LEU A 34 3.04 -3.85 0.67
N LEU A 35 2.96 -3.26 1.87
CA LEU A 35 4.07 -2.69 2.62
C LEU A 35 3.92 -3.06 4.09
N SER A 36 5.04 -3.09 4.80
CA SER A 36 5.17 -3.43 6.20
C SER A 36 6.21 -2.54 6.88
N LYS A 37 6.29 -2.60 8.22
CA LYS A 37 7.34 -1.92 8.99
C LYS A 37 8.75 -2.20 8.47
N ASP A 38 8.99 -3.39 7.91
CA ASP A 38 10.30 -3.79 7.37
C ASP A 38 10.66 -3.03 6.08
N ASP A 39 9.66 -2.48 5.37
CA ASP A 39 9.82 -1.57 4.23
C ASP A 39 10.03 -0.11 4.68
N GLY A 40 10.23 0.12 5.97
CA GLY A 40 10.52 1.44 6.55
C GLY A 40 9.30 2.34 6.71
N ILE A 41 8.07 1.80 6.67
CA ILE A 41 6.88 2.58 7.01
C ILE A 41 6.69 2.72 8.52
N LEU A 42 6.19 3.87 8.95
CA LEU A 42 5.97 4.22 10.35
C LEU A 42 4.56 4.75 10.54
N GLU A 43 3.73 4.05 11.32
CA GLU A 43 2.40 4.53 11.73
C GLU A 43 1.58 5.16 10.57
N PRO A 44 1.26 4.38 9.52
CA PRO A 44 0.60 4.89 8.33
C PRO A 44 -0.81 5.41 8.68
N LEU A 45 -1.13 6.63 8.25
CA LEU A 45 -2.41 7.29 8.58
C LEU A 45 -3.31 7.46 7.36
N GLY A 46 -2.74 7.82 6.22
CA GLY A 46 -3.46 8.10 4.99
C GLY A 46 -2.63 7.74 3.76
N LEU A 47 -3.32 7.40 2.67
CA LEU A 47 -2.69 7.06 1.41
C LEU A 47 -3.54 7.51 0.23
N CYS A 48 -2.90 7.77 -0.91
CA CYS A 48 -3.55 7.86 -2.21
C CYS A 48 -2.62 7.32 -3.30
N ILE A 49 -3.20 6.95 -4.44
CA ILE A 49 -2.47 6.55 -5.64
C ILE A 49 -2.71 7.59 -6.74
N ASP A 50 -1.66 7.95 -7.46
CA ASP A 50 -1.76 8.83 -8.63
C ASP A 50 -1.84 8.05 -9.96
N ASP A 51 -2.03 8.78 -11.05
CA ASP A 51 -2.14 8.17 -12.39
C ASP A 51 -0.88 7.50 -12.90
N CYS A 52 0.27 7.78 -12.27
CA CYS A 52 1.58 7.20 -12.59
C CYS A 52 1.92 6.01 -11.67
N ASN A 53 0.94 5.48 -10.95
CA ASN A 53 1.11 4.40 -9.97
C ASN A 53 2.14 4.73 -8.88
N ASN A 54 2.21 5.99 -8.44
CA ASN A 54 2.88 6.31 -7.19
C ASN A 54 1.88 6.19 -6.04
N LEU A 55 2.26 5.42 -5.02
CA LEU A 55 1.57 5.34 -3.74
C LEU A 55 2.17 6.39 -2.80
N TRP A 56 1.38 7.41 -2.51
CA TRP A 56 1.72 8.48 -1.57
C TRP A 56 1.24 8.09 -0.18
N LEU A 57 2.13 8.16 0.82
CA LEU A 57 1.85 7.67 2.16
C LEU A 57 2.16 8.71 3.24
N GLY A 58 1.11 9.16 3.92
CA GLY A 58 1.18 9.98 5.13
C GLY A 58 1.39 9.10 6.37
N GLN A 59 2.35 9.47 7.20
CA GLN A 59 2.85 8.66 8.31
C GLN A 59 3.03 9.53 9.54
N ARG A 60 2.62 9.04 10.71
CA ARG A 60 2.92 9.73 11.98
C ARG A 60 4.41 9.60 12.28
N GLY A 61 5.03 10.68 12.73
CA GLY A 61 6.46 10.70 13.08
C GLY A 61 7.41 10.89 11.89
N LYS A 62 6.90 11.09 10.66
CA LYS A 62 7.70 11.58 9.53
C LYS A 62 7.28 12.99 9.16
N GLU A 63 8.26 13.81 8.80
CA GLU A 63 8.05 15.21 8.38
C GLU A 63 7.71 15.32 6.88
N PHE A 64 7.79 14.22 6.14
CA PHE A 64 7.56 14.16 4.70
C PHE A 64 6.59 13.04 4.33
N VAL A 65 5.93 13.20 3.19
CA VAL A 65 5.12 12.15 2.55
C VAL A 65 6.07 11.19 1.84
N SER A 66 5.97 9.89 2.13
CA SER A 66 6.76 8.88 1.42
C SER A 66 6.07 8.51 0.10
N VAL A 67 6.87 8.17 -0.91
CA VAL A 67 6.38 7.77 -2.23
C VAL A 67 6.95 6.40 -2.56
N PHE A 68 6.06 5.44 -2.83
CA PHE A 68 6.42 4.09 -3.26
C PHE A 68 5.92 3.84 -4.67
N LYS A 69 6.64 3.04 -5.46
CA LYS A 69 6.07 2.55 -6.72
C LYS A 69 5.11 1.41 -6.46
N TYR A 70 3.88 1.58 -6.95
CA TYR A 70 2.84 0.58 -6.89
C TYR A 70 2.81 -0.21 -8.19
N ASN A 71 3.23 -1.47 -8.15
CA ASN A 71 3.13 -2.37 -9.29
C ASN A 71 2.07 -3.43 -9.00
N THR A 72 1.06 -3.51 -9.86
CA THR A 72 0.00 -4.52 -9.78
C THR A 72 0.43 -5.86 -10.38
N HIS A 73 1.44 -5.87 -11.24
CA HIS A 73 1.95 -7.09 -11.86
C HIS A 73 2.61 -7.99 -10.82
N VAL A 74 2.04 -9.17 -10.63
CA VAL A 74 2.79 -10.32 -10.13
C VAL A 74 3.89 -10.58 -11.16
N ASN A 75 5.15 -10.68 -10.74
CA ASN A 75 6.21 -11.17 -11.62
C ASN A 75 5.86 -12.62 -12.01
N GLU A 76 5.23 -12.81 -13.17
CA GLU A 76 5.04 -14.13 -13.78
C GLU A 76 6.38 -14.73 -14.28
N ASN A 77 7.49 -13.99 -14.17
CA ASN A 77 8.81 -14.36 -14.66
C ASN A 77 9.73 -15.04 -13.62
N LEU A 78 9.19 -15.69 -12.59
CA LEU A 78 9.99 -16.50 -11.65
C LEU A 78 9.86 -18.03 -11.87
N TYR A 79 9.22 -18.46 -12.97
CA TYR A 79 9.03 -19.89 -13.30
C TYR A 79 9.37 -20.28 -14.75
N MET A 80 10.23 -19.51 -15.44
CA MET A 80 10.81 -19.91 -16.75
C MET A 80 12.32 -20.01 -16.67
#